data_AF-A0A974Z9P4-F1
#
_entry.id   AF-A0A974Z9P4-F1
#
_cell.length_a   1.000
_cell.length_b   1.000
_cell.length_c   1.000
_cell.angle_alpha   90.00
_cell.angle_beta   90.00
_cell.angle_gamma   90.00
#
_symmetry.space_group_name_H-M   'P 1'
#
loop_
_entity.id
_entity.type
_entity.pdbx_description
1 polymer ?
#
loop_
_entity_poly.entity_id
_entity_poly.type
_entity_poly.pdbx_seq_one_letter_code
_entity_poly.pdbx_strand_id
1 'polypeptide(L)'
;MDEHGIENHPDLMDPDWQRHAEKEAWIGLRRSRRRARLRKRVTISAAVLVGLAAAGCAFYAWGRATSEQYPGTPAAVAGGSTSPAVTTTTTAPTDLPLDAHVDLSRPFDDTPAQNWAEGIAGLTIPPAKAVGSFSAQQVGHAEDEVKQAITVAQFDQDTLEGHKSAGYVGLFAPDAKADIQAHAQDYLTFLADGYHLLPVAPRMTGTMTARPGKSGELVLHVAYVVAYAFEPGTHVIYGPADLEPFVRVDADYTVRSGAHWDPSSRGLWLDQMNSYFTSIACTASKANRLAPAFSEPDFAGPSLTAEPGQFDPKKPIPTKGNCGD
;
A
#
# COMPACT_ATOMS: atom_id res chain seq x y z
N MET A 1 -31.15 -49.29 -0.80
CA MET A 1 -31.45 -47.99 -0.17
C MET A 1 -30.68 -47.99 1.12
N ASP A 2 -29.46 -47.45 1.09
CA ASP A 2 -28.70 -47.11 2.29
C ASP A 2 -28.61 -45.58 2.28
N GLU A 3 -29.55 -44.98 3.00
CA GLU A 3 -29.89 -43.55 2.92
C GLU A 3 -29.15 -42.76 3.99
N HIS A 4 -27.84 -42.95 4.14
CA HIS A 4 -27.03 -42.14 5.07
C HIS A 4 -25.77 -41.66 4.35
N GLY A 5 -25.76 -40.39 3.94
CA GLY A 5 -24.56 -39.71 3.48
C GLY A 5 -23.51 -39.66 4.59
N ILE A 6 -22.23 -39.63 4.21
CA ILE A 6 -21.07 -39.62 5.12
C ILE A 6 -21.20 -38.51 6.19
N GLU A 7 -21.92 -37.44 5.89
CA GLU A 7 -22.15 -36.31 6.78
C GLU A 7 -23.11 -36.61 7.95
N ASN A 8 -23.93 -37.65 7.87
CA ASN A 8 -24.92 -38.02 8.89
C ASN A 8 -24.63 -39.37 9.57
N HIS A 9 -23.37 -39.83 9.52
CA HIS A 9 -22.96 -41.05 10.20
C HIS A 9 -22.98 -40.84 11.74
N PRO A 10 -23.61 -41.73 12.53
CA PRO A 10 -23.78 -41.52 13.98
C PRO A 10 -22.46 -41.36 14.74
N ASP A 11 -21.38 -41.99 14.26
CA ASP A 11 -20.04 -41.84 14.85
C ASP A 11 -19.41 -40.45 14.68
N LEU A 12 -19.88 -39.63 13.72
CA LEU A 12 -19.41 -38.25 13.49
C LEU A 12 -20.25 -37.19 14.22
N MET A 13 -21.42 -37.58 14.72
CA MET A 13 -22.34 -36.72 15.47
C MET A 13 -22.22 -36.90 16.99
N ASP A 14 -21.25 -37.71 17.45
CA ASP A 14 -20.90 -37.85 18.85
C ASP A 14 -20.22 -36.56 19.37
N PRO A 15 -20.82 -35.84 20.34
CA PRO A 15 -20.29 -34.57 20.84
C PRO A 15 -18.99 -34.70 21.65
N ASP A 16 -18.64 -35.90 22.12
CA ASP A 16 -17.34 -36.16 22.75
C ASP A 16 -16.26 -36.42 21.68
N TRP A 17 -16.62 -37.09 20.58
CA TRP A 17 -15.72 -37.28 19.45
C TRP A 17 -15.37 -35.94 18.76
N GLN A 18 -16.35 -35.07 18.52
CA GLN A 18 -16.12 -33.75 17.91
C GLN A 18 -15.19 -32.86 18.76
N ARG A 19 -15.39 -32.82 20.08
CA ARG A 19 -14.51 -32.07 21.00
C ARG A 19 -13.10 -32.65 21.04
N HIS A 20 -12.95 -33.97 20.89
CA HIS A 20 -11.63 -34.61 20.82
C HIS A 20 -10.93 -34.32 19.50
N ALA A 21 -11.65 -34.41 18.38
CA ALA A 21 -11.15 -34.13 17.04
C ALA A 21 -10.72 -32.66 16.86
N GLU A 22 -11.47 -31.71 17.41
CA GLU A 22 -11.14 -30.28 17.38
C GLU A 22 -9.86 -29.98 18.17
N LYS A 23 -9.70 -30.62 19.34
CA LYS A 23 -8.50 -30.50 20.17
C LYS A 23 -7.27 -31.16 19.52
N GLU A 24 -7.44 -32.32 18.87
CA GLU A 24 -6.40 -33.01 18.12
C GLU A 24 -5.98 -32.23 16.85
N ALA A 25 -6.93 -31.61 16.15
CA ALA A 25 -6.66 -30.78 14.97
C ALA A 25 -5.82 -29.54 15.33
N TRP A 26 -6.13 -28.88 16.45
CA TRP A 26 -5.35 -27.75 16.98
C TRP A 26 -3.91 -28.13 17.38
N ILE A 27 -3.72 -29.30 18.00
CA ILE A 27 -2.40 -29.81 18.38
C ILE A 27 -1.61 -30.28 17.13
N GLY A 28 -2.30 -30.82 16.12
CA GLY A 28 -1.75 -31.23 14.83
C GLY A 28 -1.22 -30.04 14.00
N LEU A 29 -1.96 -28.93 13.95
CA LEU A 29 -1.59 -27.70 13.21
C LEU A 29 -0.31 -27.06 13.75
N ARG A 30 -0.08 -27.11 15.07
CA ARG A 30 1.12 -26.54 15.71
C ARG A 30 2.37 -27.38 15.45
N ARG A 31 2.22 -28.71 15.31
CA ARG A 31 3.32 -29.64 14.94
C ARG A 31 3.64 -29.62 13.44
N SER A 32 2.63 -29.50 12.58
CA SER A 32 2.83 -29.44 11.11
C SER A 32 3.54 -28.13 10.70
N ARG A 33 3.18 -26.99 11.30
CA ARG A 33 3.85 -25.69 11.07
C ARG A 33 5.33 -25.69 11.49
N ARG A 34 5.71 -26.34 12.59
CA ARG A 34 7.13 -26.47 12.99
C ARG A 34 7.94 -27.35 12.02
N ARG A 35 7.37 -28.45 11.51
CA ARG A 35 8.05 -29.35 10.57
C ARG A 35 8.18 -28.74 9.17
N ALA A 36 7.19 -27.98 8.71
CA ALA A 36 7.26 -27.23 7.45
C ALA A 36 8.33 -26.12 7.50
N ARG A 37 8.44 -25.41 8.64
CA ARG A 37 9.48 -24.38 8.87
C ARG A 37 10.90 -24.95 8.89
N LEU A 38 11.12 -26.16 9.43
CA LEU A 38 12.43 -26.81 9.38
C LEU A 38 12.80 -27.27 7.96
N ARG A 39 11.87 -27.86 7.21
CA ARG A 39 12.14 -28.31 5.82
C ARG A 39 12.45 -27.12 4.90
N LYS A 40 11.74 -25.99 5.05
CA LYS A 40 11.98 -24.75 4.29
C LYS A 40 13.33 -24.10 4.62
N ARG A 41 13.77 -24.17 5.89
CA ARG A 41 15.11 -23.70 6.30
C ARG A 41 16.22 -24.54 5.69
N VAL A 42 16.10 -25.88 5.65
CA VAL A 42 17.12 -26.76 5.06
C VAL A 42 17.25 -26.53 3.54
N THR A 43 16.16 -26.31 2.82
CA THR A 43 16.20 -26.05 1.37
C THR A 43 16.79 -24.68 1.02
N ILE A 44 16.50 -23.64 1.81
CA ILE A 44 17.04 -22.29 1.58
C ILE A 44 18.54 -22.24 1.90
N SER A 45 19.00 -22.89 2.99
CA SER A 45 20.44 -22.97 3.31
C SER A 45 21.23 -23.68 2.21
N ALA A 46 20.67 -24.74 1.61
CA ALA A 46 21.31 -25.43 0.49
C ALA A 46 21.40 -24.55 -0.77
N ALA A 47 20.36 -23.77 -1.09
CA ALA A 47 20.37 -22.87 -2.24
C ALA A 47 21.33 -21.69 -2.07
N VAL A 48 21.44 -21.12 -0.85
CA VAL A 48 22.38 -20.04 -0.53
C VAL A 48 23.83 -20.52 -0.63
N LEU A 49 24.14 -21.73 -0.18
CA LEU A 49 25.49 -22.31 -0.31
C LEU A 49 25.89 -22.53 -1.78
N VAL A 50 24.95 -22.95 -2.63
CA VAL A 50 25.20 -23.10 -4.07
C VAL A 50 25.38 -21.74 -4.75
N GLY A 51 24.59 -20.73 -4.36
CA GLY A 51 24.72 -19.36 -4.86
C GLY A 51 26.05 -18.69 -4.48
N LEU A 52 26.49 -18.86 -3.22
CA LEU A 52 27.77 -18.33 -2.75
C LEU A 52 28.97 -19.02 -3.40
N ALA A 53 28.88 -20.33 -3.68
CA ALA A 53 29.90 -21.05 -4.43
C ALA A 53 30.00 -20.55 -5.89
N ALA A 54 28.87 -20.30 -6.54
CA ALA A 54 28.84 -19.76 -7.90
C ALA A 54 29.36 -18.31 -7.98
N ALA A 55 29.01 -17.46 -7.02
CA ALA A 55 29.51 -16.09 -6.92
C ALA A 55 31.01 -16.03 -6.61
N GLY A 56 31.51 -16.93 -5.75
CA GLY A 56 32.95 -17.07 -5.48
C GLY A 56 33.75 -17.48 -6.71
N CYS A 57 33.23 -18.41 -7.53
CA CYS A 57 33.84 -18.79 -8.79
C CYS A 57 33.85 -17.65 -9.82
N ALA A 58 32.76 -16.87 -9.91
CA ALA A 58 32.68 -15.73 -10.80
C ALA A 58 33.64 -14.59 -10.40
N PHE A 59 33.76 -14.30 -9.10
CA PHE A 59 34.68 -13.28 -8.59
C PHE A 59 36.16 -13.68 -8.76
N TYR A 60 36.48 -14.97 -8.57
CA TYR A 60 37.84 -15.51 -8.80
C TYR A 60 38.23 -15.49 -10.29
N ALA A 61 37.28 -15.72 -11.20
CA ALA A 61 37.49 -15.60 -12.64
C ALA A 61 37.68 -14.15 -13.08
N TRP A 62 36.97 -13.20 -12.47
CA TRP A 62 37.06 -11.78 -12.83
C TRP A 62 38.32 -11.09 -12.28
N GLY A 63 38.77 -11.46 -11.06
CA GLY A 63 39.99 -10.93 -10.43
C GLY A 63 41.31 -11.29 -11.12
N ARG A 64 41.30 -12.25 -12.06
CA ARG A 64 42.48 -12.62 -12.89
C ARG A 64 42.57 -11.85 -14.20
N ALA A 65 41.55 -11.06 -14.57
CA ALA A 65 41.45 -10.41 -15.89
C ALA A 65 41.76 -8.90 -15.90
N THR A 66 42.01 -8.26 -14.75
CA THR A 66 42.36 -6.84 -14.69
C THR A 66 43.47 -6.60 -13.68
N SER A 67 44.70 -6.95 -14.06
CA SER A 67 45.90 -6.60 -13.30
C SER A 67 47.01 -6.14 -14.25
N GLU A 68 46.80 -5.07 -15.00
CA GLU A 68 47.88 -4.34 -15.68
C GLU A 68 47.61 -2.82 -15.70
N GLN A 69 48.68 -2.06 -15.36
CA GLN A 69 48.93 -0.61 -15.54
C GLN A 69 48.21 0.37 -14.59
N TYR A 70 48.83 1.35 -13.93
CA TYR A 70 50.21 1.84 -13.63
C TYR A 70 50.01 2.91 -12.49
N PRO A 71 51.03 3.59 -11.94
CA PRO A 71 51.47 3.56 -10.55
C PRO A 71 51.03 4.76 -9.68
N GLY A 72 51.18 4.61 -8.35
CA GLY A 72 51.24 5.73 -7.39
C GLY A 72 52.54 6.55 -7.58
N THR A 73 52.79 7.71 -6.98
CA THR A 73 52.31 8.51 -5.82
C THR A 73 53.09 9.85 -5.94
N PRO A 74 53.13 10.84 -5.01
CA PRO A 74 52.29 11.18 -3.84
C PRO A 74 51.98 12.70 -3.69
N ALA A 75 51.09 13.08 -2.76
CA ALA A 75 51.33 14.16 -1.80
C ALA A 75 50.16 14.32 -0.80
N ALA A 76 50.53 14.47 0.47
CA ALA A 76 49.67 14.68 1.62
C ALA A 76 49.28 16.15 1.80
N VAL A 77 48.11 16.40 2.40
CA VAL A 77 47.97 17.41 3.47
C VAL A 77 46.75 17.10 4.34
N ALA A 78 47.02 16.99 5.64
CA ALA A 78 46.03 17.05 6.70
C ALA A 78 45.41 18.45 6.77
N GLY A 79 44.12 18.52 7.04
CA GLY A 79 43.41 19.77 7.32
C GLY A 79 42.01 19.46 7.78
N GLY A 80 41.78 19.52 9.10
CA GLY A 80 40.47 19.33 9.70
C GLY A 80 39.45 20.27 9.08
N SER A 81 38.35 19.70 8.62
CA SER A 81 37.13 20.44 8.32
C SER A 81 35.99 19.57 8.82
N THR A 82 35.30 20.11 9.81
CA THR A 82 34.04 19.61 10.37
C THR A 82 33.11 19.25 9.22
N SER A 83 33.00 17.95 8.96
CA SER A 83 31.99 17.41 8.05
C SER A 83 30.63 17.83 8.60
N PRO A 84 29.73 18.41 7.79
CA PRO A 84 28.33 18.48 8.18
C PRO A 84 27.89 17.05 8.49
N ALA A 85 27.17 16.86 9.59
CA ALA A 85 26.51 15.59 9.85
C ALA A 85 25.65 15.27 8.63
N VAL A 86 26.14 14.35 7.79
CA VAL A 86 25.32 13.74 6.76
C VAL A 86 24.31 12.94 7.56
N THR A 87 23.11 13.49 7.72
CA THR A 87 21.96 12.68 8.11
C THR A 87 21.78 11.69 6.97
N THR A 88 22.46 10.56 7.05
CA THR A 88 22.23 9.44 6.16
C THR A 88 20.83 8.95 6.51
N THR A 89 19.82 9.43 5.79
CA THR A 89 18.48 8.86 5.85
C THR A 89 18.63 7.39 5.51
N THR A 90 18.39 6.52 6.49
CA THR A 90 18.43 5.07 6.29
C THR A 90 17.51 4.70 5.13
N THR A 91 18.01 3.88 4.21
CA THR A 91 17.20 3.38 3.09
C THR A 91 15.98 2.63 3.63
N ALA A 92 14.78 3.00 3.19
CA ALA A 92 13.56 2.31 3.58
C ALA A 92 13.56 0.86 3.03
N PRO A 93 13.08 -0.12 3.80
CA PRO A 93 12.83 -1.48 3.30
C PRO A 93 11.92 -1.48 2.07
N THR A 94 12.11 -2.45 1.18
CA THR A 94 11.25 -2.63 -0.01
C THR A 94 10.06 -3.55 0.26
N ASP A 95 10.13 -4.33 1.33
CA ASP A 95 9.10 -5.28 1.75
C ASP A 95 8.61 -4.92 3.16
N LEU A 96 7.36 -5.27 3.46
CA LEU A 96 6.75 -5.08 4.78
C LEU A 96 7.06 -6.30 5.68
N PRO A 97 7.72 -6.13 6.84
CA PRO A 97 8.01 -7.25 7.74
C PRO A 97 6.73 -7.93 8.26
N LEU A 98 6.67 -9.26 8.17
CA LEU A 98 5.58 -10.06 8.74
C LEU A 98 5.76 -10.32 10.25
N ASP A 99 7.02 -10.47 10.68
CA ASP A 99 7.39 -10.77 12.07
C ASP A 99 8.47 -9.77 12.51
N ALA A 100 8.08 -8.75 13.29
CA ALA A 100 8.99 -7.75 13.85
C ALA A 100 8.34 -7.03 15.05
N HIS A 101 9.15 -6.48 15.95
CA HIS A 101 8.62 -5.60 17.00
C HIS A 101 8.12 -4.29 16.37
N VAL A 102 6.93 -3.84 16.76
CA VAL A 102 6.36 -2.55 16.33
C VAL A 102 6.37 -1.57 17.49
N ASP A 103 7.00 -0.40 17.30
CA ASP A 103 6.85 0.74 18.18
C ASP A 103 5.61 1.53 17.76
N LEU A 104 4.51 1.43 18.52
CA LEU A 104 3.24 2.08 18.16
C LEU A 104 3.32 3.62 18.11
N SER A 105 4.35 4.23 18.70
CA SER A 105 4.57 5.68 18.57
C SER A 105 5.25 6.07 17.25
N ARG A 106 5.86 5.10 16.57
CA ARG A 106 6.59 5.24 15.30
C ARG A 106 6.31 3.99 14.44
N PRO A 107 5.04 3.74 14.07
CA PRO A 107 4.66 2.45 13.49
C PRO A 107 5.40 2.17 12.18
N PHE A 108 5.65 3.21 11.38
CA PHE A 108 6.30 3.10 10.08
C PHE A 108 7.84 2.91 10.11
N ASP A 109 8.47 2.88 11.29
CA ASP A 109 9.90 2.56 11.39
C ASP A 109 10.19 1.15 10.84
N ASP A 110 11.26 1.00 10.05
CA ASP A 110 11.62 -0.26 9.39
C ASP A 110 10.53 -0.83 8.46
N THR A 111 9.72 0.05 7.87
CA THR A 111 8.70 -0.29 6.85
C THR A 111 8.97 0.43 5.52
N PRO A 112 8.33 0.01 4.41
CA PRO A 112 8.40 0.76 3.15
C PRO A 112 8.00 2.24 3.25
N ALA A 113 7.15 2.58 4.22
CA ALA A 113 6.66 3.93 4.43
C ALA A 113 7.55 4.82 5.31
N GLN A 114 8.65 4.29 5.86
CA GLN A 114 9.51 5.00 6.83
C GLN A 114 9.93 6.40 6.35
N ASN A 115 10.26 6.54 5.08
CA ASN A 115 10.78 7.78 4.50
C ASN A 115 9.72 8.58 3.72
N TRP A 116 8.46 8.17 3.79
CA TRP A 116 7.36 8.86 3.12
C TRP A 116 6.93 10.08 3.95
N ALA A 117 6.42 11.11 3.27
CA ALA A 117 5.95 12.30 3.95
C ALA A 117 4.59 12.04 4.62
N GLU A 118 4.27 12.86 5.61
CA GLU A 118 2.99 12.78 6.33
C GLU A 118 1.85 13.34 5.49
N GLY A 119 0.75 12.60 5.41
CA GLY A 119 -0.47 12.99 4.74
C GLY A 119 -0.25 13.48 3.30
N ILE A 120 -0.98 14.51 2.90
CA ILE A 120 -0.95 15.04 1.53
C ILE A 120 0.40 15.63 1.11
N ALA A 121 1.33 15.88 2.04
CA ALA A 121 2.67 16.35 1.70
C ALA A 121 3.48 15.28 0.92
N GLY A 122 3.04 14.02 0.94
CA GLY A 122 3.61 12.94 0.14
C GLY A 122 3.28 12.99 -1.35
N LEU A 123 2.30 13.80 -1.74
CA LEU A 123 1.94 13.99 -3.14
C LEU A 123 2.84 15.06 -3.77
N THR A 124 3.73 14.64 -4.65
CA THR A 124 4.56 15.58 -5.43
C THR A 124 3.72 16.22 -6.53
N ILE A 125 3.45 17.52 -6.38
CA ILE A 125 2.74 18.33 -7.38
C ILE A 125 3.77 19.23 -8.08
N PRO A 126 3.89 19.17 -9.42
CA PRO A 126 4.83 20.00 -10.16
C PRO A 126 4.43 21.48 -10.08
N PRO A 127 5.36 22.42 -10.24
CA PRO A 127 4.99 23.83 -10.38
C PRO A 127 4.09 24.03 -11.60
N ALA A 128 2.95 24.68 -11.39
CA ALA A 128 1.95 24.90 -12.43
C ALA A 128 2.54 25.62 -13.66
N LYS A 129 2.26 25.06 -14.84
CA LYS A 129 2.65 25.59 -16.15
C LYS A 129 1.45 25.61 -17.06
N ALA A 130 1.49 26.42 -18.12
CA ALA A 130 0.43 26.39 -19.12
C ALA A 130 0.39 25.02 -19.82
N VAL A 131 -0.81 24.47 -19.98
CA VAL A 131 -1.04 23.14 -20.57
C VAL A 131 -2.21 23.25 -21.55
N GLY A 132 -1.95 23.04 -22.84
CA GLY A 132 -2.98 23.21 -23.88
C GLY A 132 -3.54 24.64 -23.88
N SER A 133 -4.86 24.77 -23.75
CA SER A 133 -5.55 26.07 -23.66
C SER A 133 -5.63 26.63 -22.23
N PHE A 134 -5.10 25.90 -21.23
CA PHE A 134 -5.14 26.33 -19.82
C PHE A 134 -3.89 27.12 -19.48
N SER A 135 -4.07 28.30 -18.88
CA SER A 135 -2.98 29.10 -18.33
C SER A 135 -2.36 28.42 -17.12
N ALA A 136 -1.13 28.82 -16.74
CA ALA A 136 -0.47 28.29 -15.54
C ALA A 136 -1.32 28.48 -14.27
N GLN A 137 -2.06 29.60 -14.17
CA GLN A 137 -2.94 29.85 -13.03
C GLN A 137 -4.13 28.86 -13.00
N GLN A 138 -4.71 28.55 -14.17
CA GLN A 138 -5.81 27.58 -14.25
C GLN A 138 -5.34 26.16 -13.95
N VAL A 139 -4.13 25.80 -14.39
CA VAL A 139 -3.52 24.52 -14.04
C VAL A 139 -3.28 24.43 -12.53
N GLY A 140 -2.71 25.47 -11.91
CA GLY A 140 -2.50 25.50 -10.46
C GLY A 140 -3.80 25.37 -9.66
N HIS A 141 -4.88 26.03 -10.09
CA HIS A 141 -6.19 25.86 -9.46
C HIS A 141 -6.70 24.42 -9.57
N ALA A 142 -6.56 23.80 -10.74
CA ALA A 142 -6.98 22.42 -10.94
C ALA A 142 -6.14 21.43 -10.09
N GLU A 143 -4.82 21.68 -9.96
CA GLU A 143 -3.94 20.91 -9.08
C GLU A 143 -4.38 21.01 -7.61
N ASP A 144 -4.78 22.21 -7.16
CA ASP A 144 -5.32 22.43 -5.81
C ASP A 144 -6.67 21.73 -5.60
N GLU A 145 -7.58 21.74 -6.58
CA GLU A 145 -8.87 21.03 -6.51
C GLU A 145 -8.66 19.52 -6.36
N VAL A 146 -7.76 18.92 -7.14
CA VAL A 146 -7.42 17.49 -7.06
C VAL A 146 -6.72 17.17 -5.73
N LYS A 147 -5.81 18.03 -5.27
CA LYS A 147 -5.17 17.89 -3.96
C LYS A 147 -6.20 17.87 -2.83
N GLN A 148 -7.21 18.74 -2.90
CA GLN A 148 -8.29 18.77 -1.92
C GLN A 148 -9.13 17.49 -1.98
N ALA A 149 -9.47 17.00 -3.17
CA ALA A 149 -10.21 15.76 -3.34
C ALA A 149 -9.47 14.56 -2.72
N ILE A 150 -8.17 14.43 -2.97
CA ILE A 150 -7.33 13.37 -2.37
C ILE A 150 -7.25 13.53 -0.85
N THR A 151 -7.14 14.77 -0.37
CA THR A 151 -7.11 15.04 1.08
C THR A 151 -8.37 14.54 1.77
N VAL A 152 -9.53 14.82 1.19
CA VAL A 152 -10.81 14.32 1.71
C VAL A 152 -10.88 12.80 1.63
N ALA A 153 -10.52 12.23 0.47
CA ALA A 153 -10.64 10.79 0.25
C ALA A 153 -9.75 9.92 1.14
N GLN A 154 -8.59 10.43 1.57
CA GLN A 154 -7.56 9.62 2.26
C GLN A 154 -7.26 10.07 3.70
N PHE A 155 -7.58 11.31 4.08
CA PHE A 155 -7.11 11.88 5.35
C PHE A 155 -8.17 12.62 6.17
N ASP A 156 -9.34 12.90 5.60
CA ASP A 156 -10.41 13.59 6.34
C ASP A 156 -11.11 12.63 7.30
N GLN A 157 -11.13 12.96 8.59
CA GLN A 157 -11.67 12.08 9.63
C GLN A 157 -13.19 11.85 9.48
N ASP A 158 -13.93 12.87 9.04
CA ASP A 158 -15.36 12.76 8.76
C ASP A 158 -15.66 11.76 7.63
N THR A 159 -14.74 11.66 6.66
CA THR A 159 -14.75 10.65 5.61
C THR A 159 -14.32 9.29 6.16
N LEU A 160 -13.09 9.19 6.70
CA LEU A 160 -12.47 7.93 7.12
C LEU A 160 -13.30 7.20 8.19
N GLU A 161 -13.66 7.90 9.27
CA GLU A 161 -14.37 7.31 10.43
C GLU A 161 -15.87 7.60 10.38
N GLY A 162 -16.26 8.80 9.94
CA GLY A 162 -17.66 9.19 9.88
C GLY A 162 -18.43 8.65 8.66
N HIS A 163 -17.71 8.04 7.70
CA HIS A 163 -18.23 7.55 6.41
C HIS A 163 -19.05 8.59 5.63
N LYS A 164 -18.73 9.88 5.82
CA LYS A 164 -19.45 10.98 5.17
C LYS A 164 -18.85 11.29 3.80
N SER A 165 -19.62 11.07 2.74
CA SER A 165 -19.18 11.38 1.36
C SER A 165 -19.47 12.82 0.91
N ALA A 166 -20.33 13.54 1.62
CA ALA A 166 -20.88 14.81 1.14
C ALA A 166 -19.80 15.89 0.89
N GLY A 167 -18.74 15.91 1.71
CA GLY A 167 -17.61 16.81 1.53
C GLY A 167 -16.87 16.57 0.21
N TYR A 168 -16.61 15.29 -0.11
CA TYR A 168 -15.96 14.89 -1.35
C TYR A 168 -16.84 15.17 -2.58
N VAL A 169 -18.10 14.75 -2.54
CA VAL A 169 -19.08 14.98 -3.62
C VAL A 169 -19.25 16.47 -3.91
N GLY A 170 -19.15 17.32 -2.88
CA GLY A 170 -19.23 18.77 -3.00
C GLY A 170 -18.20 19.40 -3.94
N LEU A 171 -17.04 18.76 -4.12
CA LEU A 171 -15.90 19.26 -4.90
C LEU A 171 -16.08 19.12 -6.41
N PHE A 172 -16.99 18.25 -6.86
CA PHE A 172 -17.15 17.94 -8.28
C PHE A 172 -18.16 18.86 -8.98
N ALA A 173 -18.08 18.89 -10.32
CA ALA A 173 -19.04 19.58 -11.17
C ALA A 173 -20.47 19.13 -10.84
N PRO A 174 -21.47 20.04 -10.85
CA PRO A 174 -22.87 19.69 -10.52
C PRO A 174 -23.38 18.42 -11.19
N ASP A 175 -23.10 18.23 -12.48
CA ASP A 175 -23.55 17.06 -13.24
C ASP A 175 -22.81 15.76 -12.85
N ALA A 176 -21.61 15.85 -12.28
CA ALA A 176 -20.86 14.70 -11.81
C ALA A 176 -21.33 14.20 -10.43
N LYS A 177 -21.94 15.08 -9.61
CA LYS A 177 -22.21 14.79 -8.19
C LYS A 177 -23.07 13.56 -7.96
N ALA A 178 -24.08 13.34 -8.80
CA ALA A 178 -24.99 12.20 -8.65
C ALA A 178 -24.24 10.86 -8.80
N ASP A 179 -23.35 10.76 -9.78
CA ASP A 179 -22.54 9.58 -10.03
C ASP A 179 -21.51 9.36 -8.92
N ILE A 180 -20.77 10.42 -8.54
CA ILE A 180 -19.81 10.37 -7.43
C ILE A 180 -20.49 9.96 -6.12
N GLN A 181 -21.71 10.43 -5.86
CA GLN A 181 -22.47 10.06 -4.66
C GLN A 181 -22.93 8.60 -4.69
N ALA A 182 -23.32 8.09 -5.86
CA ALA A 182 -23.76 6.70 -6.02
C ALA A 182 -22.61 5.70 -5.84
N HIS A 183 -21.40 6.07 -6.26
CA HIS A 183 -20.20 5.22 -6.24
C HIS A 183 -19.17 5.69 -5.19
N ALA A 184 -19.59 6.44 -4.18
CA ALA A 184 -18.68 7.04 -3.19
C ALA A 184 -17.78 6.00 -2.48
N GLN A 185 -18.28 4.78 -2.29
CA GLN A 185 -17.56 3.65 -1.68
C GLN A 185 -16.39 3.17 -2.54
N ASP A 186 -16.42 3.42 -3.85
CA ASP A 186 -15.37 3.04 -4.78
C ASP A 186 -14.24 4.08 -4.80
N TYR A 187 -14.54 5.33 -4.40
CA TYR A 187 -13.62 6.49 -4.48
C TYR A 187 -13.01 6.90 -3.15
N LEU A 188 -13.68 6.59 -2.04
CA LEU A 188 -13.31 7.02 -0.70
C LEU A 188 -12.76 5.87 0.13
N THR A 189 -11.77 6.17 0.96
CA THR A 189 -11.32 5.23 1.99
C THR A 189 -12.23 5.38 3.20
N PHE A 190 -12.89 4.28 3.60
CA PHE A 190 -13.69 4.21 4.81
C PHE A 190 -13.08 3.18 5.76
N LEU A 191 -12.81 3.54 7.01
CA LEU A 191 -12.31 2.59 8.01
C LEU A 191 -13.46 1.69 8.48
N ALA A 192 -13.18 0.42 8.76
CA ALA A 192 -14.19 -0.46 9.36
C ALA A 192 -14.59 0.03 10.77
N ASP A 193 -15.87 -0.11 11.12
CA ASP A 193 -16.37 0.29 12.44
C ASP A 193 -15.61 -0.40 13.58
N GLY A 194 -15.27 0.37 14.61
CA GLY A 194 -14.54 -0.13 15.78
C GLY A 194 -13.02 -0.26 15.60
N TYR A 195 -12.48 0.09 14.43
CA TYR A 195 -11.05 0.16 14.18
C TYR A 195 -10.61 1.60 13.92
N HIS A 196 -9.64 2.06 14.71
CA HIS A 196 -9.14 3.43 14.66
C HIS A 196 -7.67 3.45 14.28
N LEU A 197 -7.23 4.57 13.71
CA LEU A 197 -5.82 4.82 13.46
C LEU A 197 -5.10 5.16 14.77
N LEU A 198 -3.82 4.80 14.85
CA LEU A 198 -2.91 5.36 15.83
C LEU A 198 -2.89 6.90 15.69
N PRO A 199 -2.57 7.67 16.75
CA PRO A 199 -2.51 9.13 16.69
C PRO A 199 -1.25 9.65 15.96
N VAL A 200 -0.97 9.07 14.79
CA VAL A 200 0.08 9.45 13.86
C VAL A 200 -0.56 9.66 12.48
N ALA A 201 -0.06 10.63 11.73
CA ALA A 201 -0.57 10.85 10.38
C ALA A 201 -0.24 9.64 9.47
N PRO A 202 -1.19 9.19 8.63
CA PRO A 202 -0.88 8.29 7.53
C PRO A 202 0.27 8.82 6.67
N ARG A 203 1.03 7.94 6.06
CA ARG A 203 2.19 8.29 5.22
C ARG A 203 1.84 8.14 3.75
N MET A 204 2.29 9.06 2.91
CA MET A 204 2.01 9.01 1.47
C MET A 204 3.28 9.18 0.64
N THR A 205 3.30 8.53 -0.51
CA THR A 205 4.19 8.87 -1.62
C THR A 205 3.43 8.84 -2.93
N GLY A 206 3.66 9.80 -3.80
CA GLY A 206 2.98 9.85 -5.08
C GLY A 206 3.33 11.06 -5.93
N THR A 207 2.74 11.11 -7.11
CA THR A 207 2.94 12.20 -8.07
C THR A 207 1.63 12.61 -8.73
N MET A 208 1.52 13.88 -9.07
CA MET A 208 0.51 14.42 -9.96
C MET A 208 1.14 14.93 -11.26
N THR A 209 0.47 14.76 -12.39
CA THR A 209 0.87 15.33 -13.67
C THR A 209 -0.33 15.91 -14.41
N ALA A 210 -0.14 17.00 -15.14
CA ALA A 210 -1.19 17.65 -15.92
C ALA A 210 -0.90 17.49 -17.42
N ARG A 211 -1.95 17.16 -18.20
CA ARG A 211 -1.89 17.05 -19.66
C ARG A 211 -3.16 17.60 -20.31
N PRO A 212 -3.10 18.06 -21.58
CA PRO A 212 -4.31 18.43 -22.29
C PRO A 212 -5.25 17.22 -22.43
N GLY A 213 -6.55 17.43 -22.25
CA GLY A 213 -7.61 16.49 -22.57
C GLY A 213 -8.21 16.75 -23.95
N LYS A 214 -9.52 16.51 -24.11
CA LYS A 214 -10.27 17.00 -25.28
C LYS A 214 -10.39 18.53 -25.24
N SER A 215 -11.04 19.11 -26.25
CA SER A 215 -11.26 20.56 -26.30
C SER A 215 -11.95 21.06 -25.01
N GLY A 216 -11.27 21.95 -24.29
CA GLY A 216 -11.74 22.49 -23.00
C GLY A 216 -11.55 21.58 -21.78
N GLU A 217 -10.77 20.52 -21.90
CA GLU A 217 -10.44 19.60 -20.81
C GLU A 217 -8.96 19.68 -20.43
N LEU A 218 -8.70 19.70 -19.12
CA LEU A 218 -7.39 19.48 -18.53
C LEU A 218 -7.46 18.19 -17.73
N VAL A 219 -6.57 17.24 -18.01
CA VAL A 219 -6.51 15.98 -17.26
C VAL A 219 -5.35 16.03 -16.28
N LEU A 220 -5.64 15.71 -15.03
CA LEU A 220 -4.68 15.56 -13.94
C LEU A 220 -4.62 14.09 -13.57
N HIS A 221 -3.52 13.45 -13.93
CA HIS A 221 -3.25 12.07 -13.57
C HIS A 221 -2.52 12.04 -12.23
N VAL A 222 -3.01 11.22 -11.30
CA VAL A 222 -2.38 10.99 -10.00
C VAL A 222 -2.08 9.51 -9.82
N ALA A 223 -0.90 9.23 -9.26
CA ALA A 223 -0.52 7.90 -8.83
C ALA A 223 0.13 8.01 -7.46
N TYR A 224 -0.46 7.37 -6.45
CA TYR A 224 0.01 7.45 -5.07
C TYR A 224 -0.23 6.16 -4.28
N VAL A 225 0.52 6.00 -3.19
CA VAL A 225 0.32 4.98 -2.17
C VAL A 225 0.20 5.67 -0.81
N VAL A 226 -0.76 5.23 0.00
CA VAL A 226 -0.96 5.66 1.38
C VAL A 226 -0.76 4.47 2.30
N ALA A 227 0.06 4.62 3.33
CA ALA A 227 0.21 3.68 4.43
C ALA A 227 -0.55 4.20 5.64
N TYR A 228 -1.41 3.36 6.19
CA TYR A 228 -2.15 3.61 7.42
C TYR A 228 -1.51 2.83 8.56
N ALA A 229 -1.77 3.21 9.81
CA ALA A 229 -1.34 2.44 10.97
C ALA A 229 -2.48 2.40 11.98
N PHE A 230 -3.05 1.22 12.20
CA PHE A 230 -4.20 1.02 13.10
C PHE A 230 -3.77 0.76 14.54
N GLU A 231 -4.59 1.20 15.49
CA GLU A 231 -4.41 0.90 16.89
C GLU A 231 -4.80 -0.56 17.17
N PRO A 232 -3.87 -1.42 17.64
CA PRO A 232 -4.18 -2.83 17.89
C PRO A 232 -5.02 -3.04 19.16
N GLY A 233 -4.98 -2.10 20.10
CA GLY A 233 -5.63 -2.24 21.41
C GLY A 233 -5.12 -3.48 22.15
N THR A 234 -6.00 -4.47 22.34
CA THR A 234 -5.65 -5.75 23.00
C THR A 234 -5.35 -6.90 22.04
N HIS A 235 -5.44 -6.66 20.72
CA HIS A 235 -5.14 -7.67 19.72
C HIS A 235 -3.65 -8.01 19.72
N VAL A 236 -3.34 -9.28 19.47
CA VAL A 236 -1.95 -9.73 19.29
C VAL A 236 -1.53 -9.39 17.86
N ILE A 237 -0.43 -8.63 17.74
CA ILE A 237 0.25 -8.36 16.47
C ILE A 237 1.62 -9.05 16.47
N TYR A 238 2.06 -9.51 15.32
CA TYR A 238 3.34 -10.15 15.07
C TYR A 238 4.33 -9.23 14.33
N GLY A 239 3.81 -8.25 13.59
CA GLY A 239 4.62 -7.28 12.85
C GLY A 239 3.79 -6.14 12.24
N PRO A 240 4.45 -5.20 11.54
CA PRO A 240 3.78 -4.06 10.93
C PRO A 240 2.72 -4.49 9.90
N ALA A 241 2.91 -5.61 9.21
CA ALA A 241 1.92 -6.16 8.28
C ALA A 241 0.54 -6.46 8.88
N ASP A 242 0.43 -6.60 10.21
CA ASP A 242 -0.85 -6.85 10.87
C ASP A 242 -1.68 -5.57 11.06
N LEU A 243 -1.04 -4.40 11.13
CA LEU A 243 -1.69 -3.11 11.45
C LEU A 243 -1.52 -2.03 10.38
N GLU A 244 -0.68 -2.24 9.38
CA GLU A 244 -0.38 -1.28 8.32
C GLU A 244 -0.91 -1.73 6.95
N PRO A 245 -2.20 -1.49 6.65
CA PRO A 245 -2.69 -1.64 5.31
C PRO A 245 -2.21 -0.48 4.43
N PHE A 246 -1.97 -0.78 3.16
CA PHE A 246 -1.59 0.19 2.15
C PHE A 246 -2.68 0.29 1.10
N VAL A 247 -3.03 1.53 0.74
CA VAL A 247 -3.99 1.85 -0.32
C VAL A 247 -3.23 2.53 -1.44
N ARG A 248 -3.26 1.92 -2.61
CA ARG A 248 -2.66 2.44 -3.83
C ARG A 248 -3.75 2.92 -4.76
N VAL A 249 -3.57 4.09 -5.36
CA VAL A 249 -4.52 4.71 -6.28
C VAL A 249 -3.81 5.20 -7.53
N ASP A 250 -4.45 4.96 -8.66
CA ASP A 250 -4.15 5.54 -9.98
C ASP A 250 -5.46 6.14 -10.50
N ALA A 251 -5.48 7.45 -10.75
CA ALA A 251 -6.71 8.15 -11.12
C ALA A 251 -6.47 9.28 -12.12
N ASP A 252 -7.42 9.46 -13.03
CA ASP A 252 -7.51 10.59 -13.94
C ASP A 252 -8.67 11.48 -13.52
N TYR A 253 -8.33 12.67 -13.03
CA TYR A 253 -9.26 13.76 -12.79
C TYR A 253 -9.31 14.67 -14.01
N THR A 254 -10.49 15.13 -14.40
CA THR A 254 -10.65 16.04 -15.54
C THR A 254 -11.33 17.32 -15.11
N VAL A 255 -10.70 18.46 -15.42
CA VAL A 255 -11.33 19.77 -15.28
C VAL A 255 -11.90 20.22 -16.62
N ARG A 256 -13.22 20.40 -16.67
CA ARG A 256 -13.96 20.92 -17.83
C ARG A 256 -14.15 22.43 -17.70
N SER A 257 -13.72 23.17 -18.71
CA SER A 257 -13.86 24.63 -18.77
C SER A 257 -14.15 25.11 -20.19
N GLY A 258 -14.69 26.34 -20.31
CA GLY A 258 -15.03 26.96 -21.60
C GLY A 258 -16.53 27.07 -21.86
N ALA A 259 -16.88 27.92 -22.83
CA ALA A 259 -18.26 28.29 -23.12
C ALA A 259 -19.07 27.19 -23.83
N HIS A 260 -18.42 26.20 -24.44
CA HIS A 260 -19.07 25.08 -25.12
C HIS A 260 -19.60 24.01 -24.16
N TRP A 261 -19.18 24.02 -22.89
CA TRP A 261 -19.77 23.20 -21.84
C TRP A 261 -20.94 23.94 -21.18
N ASP A 262 -22.01 23.20 -20.87
CA ASP A 262 -23.07 23.71 -20.00
C ASP A 262 -22.51 24.14 -18.64
N PRO A 263 -23.05 25.19 -18.00
CA PRO A 263 -22.56 25.66 -16.71
C PRO A 263 -22.48 24.58 -15.63
N SER A 264 -23.41 23.62 -15.62
CA SER A 264 -23.45 22.49 -14.66
C SER A 264 -22.40 21.42 -14.93
N SER A 265 -21.84 21.38 -16.13
CA SER A 265 -20.81 20.42 -16.54
C SER A 265 -19.39 20.94 -16.33
N ARG A 266 -19.22 22.23 -15.99
CA ARG A 266 -17.91 22.84 -15.73
C ARG A 266 -17.44 22.50 -14.31
N GLY A 267 -16.13 22.31 -14.16
CA GLY A 267 -15.50 21.95 -12.90
C GLY A 267 -14.82 20.59 -12.95
N LEU A 268 -14.58 20.01 -11.77
CA LEU A 268 -13.86 18.76 -11.59
C LEU A 268 -14.74 17.52 -11.87
N TRP A 269 -14.15 16.55 -12.54
CA TRP A 269 -14.70 15.22 -12.83
C TRP A 269 -13.69 14.16 -12.43
N LEU A 270 -14.17 12.96 -12.10
CA LEU A 270 -13.35 11.76 -11.94
C LEU A 270 -13.69 10.82 -13.09
N ASP A 271 -12.77 10.66 -14.04
CA ASP A 271 -13.04 9.89 -15.26
C ASP A 271 -12.61 8.43 -15.10
N GLN A 272 -11.47 8.18 -14.45
CA GLN A 272 -10.98 6.84 -14.17
C GLN A 272 -10.35 6.79 -12.79
N MET A 273 -10.58 5.70 -12.07
CA MET A 273 -9.86 5.39 -10.83
C MET A 273 -9.68 3.89 -10.68
N ASN A 274 -8.47 3.48 -10.36
CA ASN A 274 -8.13 2.12 -9.95
C ASN A 274 -7.53 2.19 -8.55
N SER A 275 -8.00 1.34 -7.65
CA SER A 275 -7.45 1.19 -6.31
C SER A 275 -6.94 -0.23 -6.09
N TYR A 276 -5.91 -0.34 -5.26
CA TYR A 276 -5.33 -1.62 -4.86
C TYR A 276 -4.99 -1.58 -3.37
N PHE A 277 -5.41 -2.61 -2.66
CA PHE A 277 -5.22 -2.73 -1.22
C PHE A 277 -4.27 -3.89 -0.91
N THR A 278 -3.37 -3.68 0.05
CA THR A 278 -2.56 -4.77 0.63
C THR A 278 -2.52 -4.68 2.14
N SER A 279 -2.26 -5.84 2.77
CA SER A 279 -2.18 -5.99 4.23
C SER A 279 -3.49 -5.59 4.93
N ILE A 280 -4.61 -5.77 4.23
CA ILE A 280 -5.97 -5.44 4.67
C ILE A 280 -6.73 -6.71 5.09
N ALA A 281 -7.68 -6.57 6.00
CA ALA A 281 -8.66 -7.61 6.31
C ALA A 281 -9.65 -7.82 5.15
N CYS A 282 -9.90 -9.07 4.77
CA CYS A 282 -10.56 -9.37 3.50
C CYS A 282 -12.08 -9.37 3.56
N THR A 283 -12.67 -9.64 4.72
CA THR A 283 -14.10 -9.47 4.95
C THR A 283 -14.45 -7.99 4.94
N ALA A 284 -13.64 -7.15 5.59
CA ALA A 284 -13.80 -5.69 5.53
C ALA A 284 -13.61 -5.15 4.10
N SER A 285 -12.57 -5.60 3.39
CA SER A 285 -12.31 -5.19 2.00
C SER A 285 -13.51 -5.43 1.07
N LYS A 286 -14.16 -6.60 1.18
CA LYS A 286 -15.38 -6.94 0.42
C LYS A 286 -16.57 -6.03 0.72
N ALA A 287 -16.56 -5.35 1.86
CA ALA A 287 -17.55 -4.36 2.24
C ALA A 287 -17.11 -2.91 1.92
N ASN A 288 -16.07 -2.72 1.09
CA ASN A 288 -15.45 -1.43 0.82
C ASN A 288 -15.04 -0.71 2.12
N ARG A 289 -14.39 -1.44 3.02
CA ARG A 289 -13.86 -0.93 4.28
C ARG A 289 -12.39 -1.31 4.44
N LEU A 290 -11.60 -0.35 4.88
CA LEU A 290 -10.22 -0.52 5.29
C LEU A 290 -10.18 -0.99 6.74
N ALA A 291 -9.64 -2.19 6.97
CA ALA A 291 -9.41 -2.72 8.30
C ALA A 291 -8.02 -3.37 8.37
N PRO A 292 -7.37 -3.34 9.54
CA PRO A 292 -6.06 -3.98 9.72
C PRO A 292 -6.20 -5.51 9.70
N ALA A 293 -5.17 -6.21 9.23
CA ALA A 293 -5.22 -7.67 9.14
C ALA A 293 -5.46 -8.38 10.48
N PHE A 294 -5.05 -7.79 11.62
CA PHE A 294 -5.36 -8.35 12.95
C PHE A 294 -6.85 -8.40 13.29
N SER A 295 -7.71 -7.68 12.56
CA SER A 295 -9.17 -7.75 12.73
C SER A 295 -9.76 -9.10 12.32
N GLU A 296 -9.03 -9.86 11.49
CA GLU A 296 -9.44 -11.17 10.98
C GLU A 296 -8.36 -12.23 11.28
N PRO A 297 -8.12 -12.57 12.55
CA PRO A 297 -6.99 -13.42 12.96
C PRO A 297 -7.06 -14.86 12.42
N ASP A 298 -8.26 -15.32 12.05
CA ASP A 298 -8.49 -16.65 11.47
C ASP A 298 -8.36 -16.66 9.94
N PHE A 299 -8.17 -15.51 9.30
CA PHE A 299 -8.03 -15.43 7.84
C PHE A 299 -6.65 -15.93 7.39
N ALA A 300 -6.59 -17.21 7.02
CA ALA A 300 -5.46 -17.77 6.28
C ALA A 300 -5.57 -17.41 4.79
N GLY A 301 -5.35 -16.14 4.45
CA GLY A 301 -5.24 -15.72 3.06
C GLY A 301 -4.17 -16.52 2.30
N PRO A 302 -4.28 -16.62 0.96
CA PRO A 302 -3.24 -17.26 0.17
C PRO A 302 -1.89 -16.59 0.48
N SER A 303 -0.83 -17.40 0.65
CA SER A 303 0.52 -16.85 0.75
C SER A 303 0.90 -16.23 -0.58
N LEU A 304 0.60 -14.95 -0.77
CA LEU A 304 1.03 -14.22 -1.94
C LEU A 304 2.50 -13.88 -1.78
N THR A 305 3.24 -14.10 -2.86
CA THR A 305 4.58 -13.53 -2.96
C THR A 305 4.38 -12.04 -3.18
N ALA A 306 4.99 -11.20 -2.34
CA ALA A 306 4.96 -9.76 -2.53
C ALA A 306 5.39 -9.43 -3.97
N GLU A 307 4.55 -8.70 -4.70
CA GLU A 307 4.90 -8.31 -6.06
C GLU A 307 6.00 -7.24 -6.00
N PRO A 308 7.10 -7.38 -6.77
CA PRO A 308 8.14 -6.36 -6.79
C PRO A 308 7.58 -4.98 -7.11
N GLY A 309 7.82 -4.01 -6.21
CA GLY A 309 7.34 -2.64 -6.40
C GLY A 309 5.86 -2.42 -6.02
N GLN A 310 5.28 -3.32 -5.24
CA GLN A 310 3.93 -3.18 -4.67
C GLN A 310 3.69 -1.82 -3.98
N PHE A 311 4.72 -1.27 -3.33
CA PHE A 311 4.67 0.02 -2.64
C PHE A 311 5.24 1.21 -3.47
N ASP A 312 5.61 0.98 -4.74
CA ASP A 312 6.15 2.02 -5.62
C ASP A 312 5.06 2.51 -6.58
N PRO A 313 4.55 3.76 -6.43
CA PRO A 313 3.51 4.29 -7.30
C PRO A 313 3.94 4.43 -8.76
N LYS A 314 5.24 4.35 -9.08
CA LYS A 314 5.77 4.42 -10.45
C LYS A 314 5.71 3.11 -11.22
N LYS A 315 5.41 1.99 -10.55
CA LYS A 315 5.20 0.70 -11.22
C LYS A 315 3.77 0.60 -11.72
N PRO A 316 3.37 -0.39 -12.53
CA PRO A 316 1.95 -0.67 -12.73
C PRO A 316 1.28 -1.06 -11.40
N ILE A 317 -0.04 -0.83 -11.28
CA ILE A 317 -0.80 -1.36 -10.14
C ILE A 317 -0.77 -2.90 -10.18
N PRO A 318 -0.46 -3.58 -9.05
CA PRO A 318 -0.54 -5.03 -8.95
C PRO A 318 -1.92 -5.56 -9.30
N THR A 319 -1.96 -6.76 -9.85
CA THR A 319 -3.23 -7.37 -10.29
C THR A 319 -3.85 -8.32 -9.27
N LYS A 320 -3.15 -8.61 -8.15
CA LYS A 320 -3.61 -9.54 -7.12
C LYS A 320 -3.34 -8.99 -5.72
N GLY A 321 -4.42 -8.72 -4.99
CA GLY A 321 -4.35 -8.28 -3.59
C GLY A 321 -4.28 -9.47 -2.62
N ASN A 322 -3.95 -9.24 -1.34
CA ASN A 322 -3.92 -10.31 -0.33
C ASN A 322 -5.27 -11.02 -0.09
N CYS A 323 -6.35 -10.48 -0.66
CA CYS A 323 -7.70 -11.03 -0.60
C CYS A 323 -8.09 -11.93 -1.77
N GLY A 324 -7.20 -12.14 -2.75
CA GLY A 324 -7.36 -13.16 -3.78
C GLY A 324 -8.25 -12.77 -4.97
N ASP A 325 -8.66 -11.50 -5.04
CA ASP A 325 -9.26 -10.90 -6.23
C ASP A 325 -8.19 -10.36 -7.19
#